data_AF-A0A9W8JRC5-F1
#
_entry.id   AF-A0A9W8JRC5-F1
#
_cell.length_a   1.000
_cell.length_b   1.000
_cell.length_c   1.000
_cell.angle_alpha   90.00
_cell.angle_beta   90.00
_cell.angle_gamma   90.00
#
_symmetry.space_group_name_H-M   'P 1'
#
loop_
_entity.id
_entity.type
_entity.pdbx_description
1 polymer ?
#
loop_
_entity_poly.entity_id
_entity_poly.type
_entity_poly.pdbx_seq_one_letter_code
_entity_poly.pdbx_strand_id
1 'polypeptide(L)'
;MDIYLRASGVEAMGCWLIRNGYRYKFHSRLYSDIHFRSDALALTAKCVKGSSSFENPLLAVYNFTEKWRHVDNNRLARCVQLIVVDVDPISYVLHEFHSTVVMNFITPTSAVCVFPRATLVDRRSFVTKIRPQHKEEWQRWLQKYRSRGFSVVEDAVDVESVLLGSRYIGDSHTFVVYFQDMPPTRSIYGNHGLVYRFDVLDRSSGVVADGACLRVAEPYIWTLLSKYYGY
;
A
#
# COMPACT_ATOMS: atom_id res chain seq x y z
N MET A 1 9.68 6.41 0.53
CA MET A 1 8.56 6.42 -0.43
C MET A 1 8.42 5.02 -0.93
N ASP A 2 7.21 4.50 -0.99
CA ASP A 2 6.97 3.10 -1.28
C ASP A 2 6.21 3.04 -2.61
N ILE A 3 6.77 2.32 -3.58
CA ILE A 3 6.23 2.20 -4.94
C ILE A 3 5.79 0.76 -5.12
N TYR A 4 4.49 0.55 -5.21
CA TYR A 4 3.89 -0.76 -5.43
C TYR A 4 3.73 -1.01 -6.92
N LEU A 5 4.17 -2.17 -7.38
CA LEU A 5 4.15 -2.53 -8.79
C LEU A 5 4.09 -4.06 -8.97
N ARG A 6 3.62 -4.47 -10.14
CA ARG A 6 3.63 -5.88 -10.56
C ARG A 6 5.01 -6.27 -11.07
N ALA A 7 5.32 -7.57 -11.06
CA ALA A 7 6.64 -8.11 -11.41
C ALA A 7 7.26 -7.55 -12.70
N SER A 8 6.49 -7.39 -13.79
CA SER A 8 7.08 -6.90 -15.06
C SER A 8 7.58 -5.44 -15.02
N GLY A 9 7.10 -4.63 -14.07
CA GLY A 9 7.53 -3.24 -13.93
C GLY A 9 8.83 -3.07 -13.15
N VAL A 10 9.31 -4.12 -12.47
CA VAL A 10 10.37 -3.98 -11.46
C VAL A 10 11.70 -3.59 -12.09
N GLU A 11 12.12 -4.25 -13.18
CA GLU A 11 13.38 -3.95 -13.85
C GLU A 11 13.38 -2.52 -14.37
N ALA A 12 12.32 -2.13 -15.10
CA ALA A 12 12.19 -0.81 -15.70
C ALA A 12 12.23 0.31 -14.63
N MET A 13 11.44 0.18 -13.56
CA MET A 13 11.39 1.18 -12.49
C MET A 13 12.71 1.24 -11.70
N GLY A 14 13.32 0.10 -11.38
CA GLY A 14 14.59 0.08 -10.69
C GLY A 14 15.74 0.66 -11.51
N CYS A 15 15.79 0.36 -12.82
CA CYS A 15 16.74 0.98 -13.74
C CYS A 15 16.52 2.49 -13.84
N TRP A 16 15.27 2.95 -13.86
CA TRP A 16 14.95 4.37 -13.83
C TRP A 16 15.46 5.04 -12.55
N LEU A 17 15.25 4.43 -11.37
CA LEU A 17 15.80 4.95 -10.11
C LEU A 17 17.33 5.03 -10.15
N ILE A 18 18.01 4.01 -10.66
CA ILE A 18 19.47 3.97 -10.78
C ILE A 18 19.99 5.10 -11.68
N ARG A 19 19.34 5.30 -12.84
CA ARG A 19 19.66 6.41 -13.75
C ARG A 19 19.46 7.78 -13.12
N ASN A 20 18.54 7.89 -12.17
CA ASN A 20 18.28 9.11 -11.39
C ASN A 20 19.11 9.18 -10.09
N GLY A 21 20.24 8.46 -10.00
CA GLY A 21 21.21 8.63 -8.91
C GLY A 21 20.96 7.79 -7.65
N TYR A 22 19.87 7.01 -7.61
CA TYR A 22 19.65 6.06 -6.52
C TYR A 22 20.58 4.85 -6.61
N ARG A 23 20.89 4.26 -5.47
CA ARG A 23 21.67 3.02 -5.38
C ARG A 23 20.87 1.92 -4.72
N TYR A 24 20.87 0.75 -5.34
CA TYR A 24 20.26 -0.44 -4.77
C TYR A 24 21.00 -0.88 -3.50
N LYS A 25 20.24 -1.11 -2.44
CA LYS A 25 20.69 -1.59 -1.15
C LYS A 25 20.06 -2.94 -0.88
N PHE A 26 20.89 -3.98 -0.88
CA PHE A 26 20.50 -5.31 -0.44
C PHE A 26 21.16 -5.55 0.92
N HIS A 27 20.36 -5.79 1.97
CA HIS A 27 20.83 -5.84 3.35
C HIS A 27 21.60 -4.57 3.77
N SER A 28 22.73 -4.69 4.47
CA SER A 28 23.58 -3.58 4.91
C SER A 28 24.58 -3.10 3.84
N ARG A 29 24.60 -3.71 2.65
CA ARG A 29 25.60 -3.44 1.60
C ARG A 29 24.97 -2.72 0.40
N LEU A 30 25.74 -1.82 -0.20
CA LEU A 30 25.40 -1.17 -1.46
C LEU A 30 25.90 -2.04 -2.60
N TYR A 31 25.02 -2.45 -3.51
CA TYR A 31 25.38 -3.29 -4.64
C TYR A 31 25.38 -2.49 -5.95
N SER A 32 26.09 -3.02 -6.95
CA SER A 32 26.07 -2.49 -8.31
C SER A 32 24.73 -2.79 -9.00
N ASP A 33 24.42 -2.03 -10.06
CA ASP A 33 23.25 -2.20 -10.93
C ASP A 33 23.06 -3.66 -11.41
N ILE A 34 24.15 -4.35 -11.71
CA ILE A 34 24.16 -5.75 -12.19
C ILE A 34 23.43 -6.69 -11.22
N HIS A 35 23.60 -6.50 -9.91
CA HIS A 35 22.96 -7.37 -8.90
C HIS A 35 21.45 -7.17 -8.89
N PHE A 36 20.99 -5.91 -8.90
CA PHE A 36 19.57 -5.60 -8.96
C PHE A 36 18.91 -6.24 -10.19
N ARG A 37 19.51 -6.09 -11.37
CA ARG A 37 18.96 -6.63 -12.61
C ARG A 37 18.89 -8.15 -12.61
N SER A 38 19.92 -8.82 -12.09
CA SER A 38 19.92 -10.27 -11.92
C SER A 38 18.77 -10.75 -11.01
N ASP A 39 18.57 -10.07 -9.87
CA ASP A 39 17.52 -10.42 -8.92
C ASP A 39 16.11 -10.15 -9.50
N ALA A 40 15.93 -9.02 -10.19
CA ALA A 40 14.70 -8.67 -10.89
C ALA A 40 14.33 -9.70 -11.97
N LEU A 41 15.33 -10.17 -12.74
CA LEU A 41 15.14 -11.19 -13.76
C LEU A 41 14.78 -12.55 -13.14
N ALA A 42 15.47 -12.94 -12.07
CA ALA A 42 15.18 -14.18 -11.35
C ALA A 42 13.75 -14.18 -10.77
N LEU A 43 13.29 -13.04 -10.23
CA LEU A 43 11.92 -12.88 -9.77
C LEU A 43 10.91 -13.02 -10.92
N THR A 44 11.16 -12.36 -12.05
CA THR A 44 10.29 -12.43 -13.23
C THR A 44 10.18 -13.86 -13.74
N ALA A 45 11.30 -14.59 -13.80
CA ALA A 45 11.33 -16.00 -14.20
C ALA A 45 10.52 -16.90 -13.25
N LYS A 46 10.55 -16.64 -11.93
CA LYS A 46 9.70 -17.37 -10.95
C LYS A 46 8.21 -17.11 -11.19
N CYS A 47 7.84 -15.86 -11.47
CA CYS A 47 6.45 -15.49 -11.74
C CYS A 47 5.93 -16.18 -13.00
N VAL A 48 6.72 -16.23 -14.07
CA VAL A 48 6.36 -16.94 -15.32
C VAL A 48 6.18 -18.44 -15.09
N LYS A 49 6.96 -19.03 -14.20
CA LYS A 49 6.85 -20.46 -13.84
C LYS A 49 5.68 -20.76 -12.87
N GLY A 50 4.92 -19.75 -12.44
CA GLY A 50 3.88 -19.92 -11.42
C GLY A 50 4.42 -20.41 -10.07
N SER A 51 5.69 -20.16 -9.78
CA SER A 51 6.36 -20.65 -8.57
C SER A 51 6.32 -19.65 -7.41
N SER A 52 5.38 -18.69 -7.41
CA SER A 52 5.19 -17.75 -6.30
C SER A 52 4.47 -18.41 -5.12
N SER A 53 4.58 -17.83 -3.93
CA SER A 53 3.86 -18.30 -2.75
C SER A 53 2.36 -18.07 -2.92
N PHE A 54 1.56 -19.13 -2.83
CA PHE A 54 0.09 -19.04 -2.88
C PHE A 54 -0.52 -18.17 -1.77
N GLU A 55 0.20 -17.97 -0.66
CA GLU A 55 -0.36 -17.36 0.56
C GLU A 55 -0.02 -15.88 0.73
N ASN A 56 0.95 -15.33 -0.01
CA ASN A 56 1.41 -13.97 0.20
C ASN A 56 1.56 -13.21 -1.12
N PRO A 57 0.72 -12.16 -1.33
CA PRO A 57 0.81 -11.39 -2.56
C PRO A 57 2.08 -10.52 -2.66
N LEU A 58 2.85 -10.38 -1.58
CA LEU A 58 4.14 -9.71 -1.57
C LEU A 58 5.25 -10.63 -2.10
N LEU A 59 5.82 -10.30 -3.26
CA LEU A 59 6.85 -11.10 -3.92
C LEU A 59 8.27 -10.67 -3.55
N ALA A 60 8.53 -9.36 -3.47
CA ALA A 60 9.84 -8.82 -3.18
C ALA A 60 9.79 -7.37 -2.70
N VAL A 61 10.82 -6.94 -1.98
CA VAL A 61 11.05 -5.54 -1.60
C VAL A 61 12.48 -5.14 -1.92
N TYR A 62 12.65 -4.16 -2.80
CA TYR A 62 13.96 -3.62 -3.18
C TYR A 62 14.14 -2.22 -2.60
N ASN A 63 15.22 -2.01 -1.86
CA ASN A 63 15.50 -0.71 -1.24
C ASN A 63 16.48 0.08 -2.10
N PHE A 64 16.12 1.32 -2.42
CA PHE A 64 16.93 2.26 -3.18
C PHE A 64 17.24 3.47 -2.33
N THR A 65 18.51 3.84 -2.24
CA THR A 65 18.95 4.98 -1.42
C THR A 65 19.73 5.97 -2.25
N GLU A 66 19.42 7.25 -2.10
CA GLU A 66 20.18 8.36 -2.66
C GLU A 66 20.88 9.07 -1.50
N LYS A 67 22.21 9.22 -1.58
CA LYS A 67 22.99 9.98 -0.60
C LYS A 67 23.04 11.44 -1.04
N TRP A 68 22.42 12.35 -0.30
CA TRP A 68 22.57 13.79 -0.53
C TRP A 68 23.82 14.36 0.16
N ARG A 69 24.35 15.45 -0.41
CA ARG A 69 25.35 16.32 0.22
C ARG A 69 24.71 17.12 1.36
N HIS A 70 25.53 17.48 2.34
CA HIS A 70 25.18 18.19 3.56
C HIS A 70 24.19 19.35 3.32
N VAL A 71 23.07 19.31 4.04
CA VAL A 71 22.27 20.50 4.36
C VAL A 71 22.28 20.57 5.88
N ASP A 72 22.87 21.62 6.44
CA ASP A 72 22.88 21.94 7.88
C ASP A 72 23.37 20.79 8.80
N ASN A 73 24.52 20.18 8.50
CA ASN A 73 25.12 19.06 9.25
C ASN A 73 24.27 17.77 9.36
N ASN A 74 23.07 17.73 8.79
CA ASN A 74 22.24 16.54 8.75
C ASN A 74 22.38 15.81 7.40
N ARG A 75 22.77 14.53 7.45
CA ARG A 75 22.74 13.64 6.30
C ARG A 75 21.32 13.10 6.12
N LEU A 76 20.54 13.74 5.24
CA LEU A 76 19.26 13.19 4.82
C LEU A 76 19.49 12.21 3.67
N ALA A 77 19.31 10.92 3.92
CA ALA A 77 19.25 9.91 2.87
C ALA A 77 17.80 9.75 2.40
N ARG A 78 17.56 9.86 1.10
CA ARG A 78 16.25 9.52 0.53
C ARG A 78 16.18 8.02 0.29
N CYS A 79 15.11 7.40 0.74
CA CYS A 79 14.86 5.97 0.56
C CYS A 79 13.58 5.76 -0.25
N VAL A 80 13.69 5.01 -1.34
CA VAL A 80 12.59 4.51 -2.15
C VAL A 80 12.54 2.99 -2.03
N GLN A 81 11.38 2.43 -1.71
CA GLN A 81 11.17 0.99 -1.70
C GLN A 81 10.36 0.62 -2.95
N LEU A 82 10.88 -0.28 -3.79
CA LEU A 82 10.08 -0.94 -4.82
C LEU A 82 9.50 -2.20 -4.22
N ILE A 83 8.18 -2.25 -4.09
CA ILE A 83 7.44 -3.35 -3.51
C ILE A 83 6.73 -4.08 -4.63
N VAL A 84 7.16 -5.32 -4.88
CA VAL A 84 6.61 -6.14 -5.96
C VAL A 84 5.50 -7.01 -5.44
N VAL A 85 4.34 -6.93 -6.08
CA VAL A 85 3.15 -7.71 -5.72
C VAL A 85 2.64 -8.54 -6.92
N ASP A 86 1.99 -9.67 -6.65
CA ASP A 86 1.38 -10.52 -7.67
C ASP A 86 -0.08 -10.18 -8.00
N VAL A 87 -0.73 -9.39 -7.14
CA VAL A 87 -2.07 -8.82 -7.33
C VAL A 87 -2.00 -7.38 -7.83
N ASP A 88 -3.14 -6.81 -8.22
CA ASP A 88 -3.22 -5.40 -8.55
C ASP A 88 -2.71 -4.51 -7.38
N PRO A 89 -1.79 -3.56 -7.61
CA PRO A 89 -1.22 -2.73 -6.54
C PRO A 89 -2.23 -1.91 -5.76
N ILE A 90 -3.30 -1.41 -6.39
CA ILE A 90 -4.35 -0.63 -5.71
C ILE A 90 -5.15 -1.57 -4.81
N SER A 91 -5.53 -2.75 -5.32
CA SER A 91 -6.18 -3.79 -4.53
C SER A 91 -5.33 -4.21 -3.31
N TYR A 92 -4.01 -4.37 -3.50
CA TYR A 92 -3.08 -4.64 -2.39
C TYR A 92 -3.12 -3.54 -1.32
N VAL A 93 -3.04 -2.26 -1.72
CA VAL A 93 -3.12 -1.13 -0.79
C VAL A 93 -4.44 -1.12 -0.01
N LEU A 94 -5.56 -1.38 -0.68
CA LEU A 94 -6.88 -1.37 -0.05
C LEU A 94 -7.06 -2.53 0.95
N HIS A 95 -6.59 -3.74 0.62
CA HIS A 95 -6.98 -4.94 1.37
C HIS A 95 -5.89 -5.49 2.31
N GLU A 96 -4.62 -5.17 2.06
CA GLU A 96 -3.48 -5.73 2.81
C GLU A 96 -2.86 -4.78 3.83
N PHE A 97 -3.22 -3.50 3.80
CA PHE A 97 -2.64 -2.51 4.71
C PHE A 97 -3.25 -2.59 6.11
N HIS A 98 -2.42 -2.29 7.11
CA HIS A 98 -2.75 -2.39 8.54
C HIS A 98 -3.46 -1.15 9.10
N SER A 99 -3.49 -0.03 8.35
CA SER A 99 -4.16 1.17 8.81
C SER A 99 -4.63 2.10 7.70
N THR A 100 -5.66 2.91 7.95
CA THR A 100 -6.25 3.80 6.93
C THR A 100 -5.31 4.93 6.47
N VAL A 101 -4.40 5.42 7.31
CA VAL A 101 -3.44 6.49 6.94
C VAL A 101 -2.49 6.10 5.81
N VAL A 102 -2.27 4.81 5.59
CA VAL A 102 -1.42 4.32 4.50
C VAL A 102 -2.20 4.01 3.23
N MET A 103 -3.54 4.13 3.24
CA MET A 103 -4.38 3.89 2.06
C MET A 103 -4.51 5.13 1.17
N ASN A 104 -3.45 5.92 1.11
CA ASN A 104 -3.32 7.09 0.25
C ASN A 104 -2.25 6.78 -0.78
N PHE A 105 -2.56 6.88 -2.06
CA PHE A 105 -1.65 6.46 -3.11
C PHE A 105 -1.71 7.38 -4.32
N ILE A 106 -0.64 7.33 -5.11
CA ILE A 106 -0.49 8.10 -6.32
C ILE A 106 -0.31 7.11 -7.47
N THR A 107 -1.16 7.24 -8.48
CA THR A 107 -1.07 6.54 -9.76
C THR A 107 -0.44 7.48 -10.79
N PRO A 108 -0.13 7.01 -12.01
CA PRO A 108 0.36 7.88 -13.07
C PRO A 108 -0.59 9.04 -13.44
N THR A 109 -1.89 8.90 -13.15
CA THR A 109 -2.94 9.84 -13.59
C THR A 109 -3.67 10.53 -12.45
N SER A 110 -3.41 10.14 -11.19
CA SER A 110 -4.15 10.69 -10.06
C SER A 110 -3.45 10.50 -8.71
N ALA A 111 -3.78 11.35 -7.74
CA ALA A 111 -3.59 11.09 -6.33
C ALA A 111 -4.93 10.75 -5.68
N VAL A 112 -4.96 9.73 -4.83
CA VAL A 112 -6.17 9.22 -4.17
C VAL A 112 -5.95 9.19 -2.66
N CYS A 113 -6.92 9.73 -1.92
CA CYS A 113 -7.06 9.56 -0.48
C CYS A 113 -8.40 8.87 -0.20
N VAL A 114 -8.35 7.64 0.31
CA VAL A 114 -9.54 6.78 0.48
C VAL A 114 -10.41 7.25 1.66
N PHE A 115 -9.78 7.81 2.70
CA PHE A 115 -10.47 8.30 3.91
C PHE A 115 -10.07 9.76 4.21
N PRO A 116 -10.51 10.73 3.40
CA PRO A 116 -10.03 12.11 3.48
C PRO A 116 -10.42 12.83 4.77
N ARG A 117 -11.65 12.64 5.27
CA ARG A 117 -12.09 13.21 6.55
C ARG A 117 -11.18 12.72 7.69
N ALA A 118 -11.10 11.41 7.89
CA ALA A 118 -10.24 10.81 8.90
C ALA A 118 -8.77 11.19 8.73
N THR A 119 -8.20 11.06 7.52
CA THR A 119 -6.76 11.21 7.29
C THR A 119 -6.31 12.68 7.27
N LEU A 120 -6.98 13.52 6.48
CA LEU A 120 -6.51 14.87 6.15
C LEU A 120 -7.06 15.92 7.13
N VAL A 121 -8.29 15.74 7.62
CA VAL A 121 -8.95 16.69 8.53
C VAL A 121 -8.68 16.29 9.97
N ASP A 122 -9.12 15.09 10.36
CA ASP A 122 -9.12 14.69 11.78
C ASP A 122 -7.76 14.14 12.23
N ARG A 123 -6.85 13.85 11.28
CA ARG A 123 -5.56 13.16 11.50
C ARG A 123 -5.71 11.87 12.31
N ARG A 124 -6.76 11.11 12.01
CA ARG A 124 -7.05 9.81 12.61
C ARG A 124 -6.68 8.69 11.66
N SER A 125 -6.19 7.60 12.24
CA SER A 125 -5.90 6.39 11.51
C SER A 125 -6.53 5.21 12.22
N PHE A 126 -7.28 4.40 11.49
CA PHE A 126 -7.97 3.24 12.05
C PHE A 126 -7.15 1.99 11.77
N VAL A 127 -7.07 1.09 12.73
CA VAL A 127 -6.48 -0.23 12.50
C VAL A 127 -7.41 -1.06 11.60
N THR A 128 -6.86 -1.53 10.48
CA THR A 128 -7.60 -2.35 9.50
C THR A 128 -7.17 -3.82 9.44
N LYS A 129 -5.98 -4.13 9.94
CA LYS A 129 -5.42 -5.50 9.94
C LYS A 129 -4.35 -5.62 11.02
N ILE A 130 -4.43 -6.68 11.83
CA ILE A 130 -3.38 -7.08 12.76
C ILE A 130 -2.75 -8.38 12.26
N ARG A 131 -1.43 -8.48 12.37
CA ARG A 131 -0.69 -9.74 12.20
C ARG A 131 -0.17 -10.17 13.57
N PRO A 132 -0.87 -11.08 14.28
CA PRO A 132 -0.58 -11.41 15.69
C PRO A 132 0.86 -11.87 15.93
N GLN A 133 1.47 -12.52 14.94
CA GLN A 133 2.86 -12.98 15.00
C GLN A 133 3.91 -11.85 15.05
N HIS A 134 3.54 -10.56 14.91
CA HIS A 134 4.47 -9.43 14.87
C HIS A 134 4.14 -8.30 15.87
N LYS A 135 3.96 -8.63 17.16
CA LYS A 135 3.65 -7.62 18.22
C LYS A 135 4.66 -6.47 18.32
N GLU A 136 5.95 -6.71 18.09
CA GLU A 136 6.94 -5.63 18.12
C GLU A 136 6.80 -4.70 16.91
N GLU A 137 6.58 -5.25 15.72
CA GLU A 137 6.36 -4.46 14.51
C GLU A 137 5.08 -3.63 14.65
N TRP A 138 4.06 -4.22 15.28
CA TRP A 138 2.82 -3.55 15.65
C TRP A 138 3.06 -2.25 16.41
N GLN A 139 3.81 -2.32 17.52
CA GLN A 139 4.13 -1.14 18.31
C GLN A 139 4.99 -0.13 17.54
N ARG A 140 5.94 -0.60 16.72
CA ARG A 140 6.80 0.27 15.91
C ARG A 140 6.00 1.10 14.90
N TRP A 141 5.07 0.50 14.16
CA TRP A 141 4.29 1.25 13.18
C TRP A 141 3.29 2.19 13.86
N LEU A 142 2.67 1.78 14.98
CA LEU A 142 1.83 2.65 15.80
C LEU A 142 2.58 3.91 16.24
N GLN A 143 3.74 3.73 16.87
CA GLN A 143 4.58 4.83 17.35
C GLN A 143 5.03 5.73 16.20
N LYS A 144 5.36 5.15 15.04
CA LYS A 144 5.73 5.89 13.83
C LYS A 144 4.63 6.83 13.33
N TYR A 145 3.35 6.43 13.36
CA TYR A 145 2.27 7.32 12.91
C TYR A 145 1.82 8.28 14.02
N ARG A 146 1.87 7.87 15.29
CA ARG A 146 1.67 8.78 16.42
C ARG A 146 2.68 9.92 16.43
N SER A 147 3.97 9.64 16.20
CA SER A 147 5.01 10.67 16.10
C SER A 147 4.86 11.59 14.89
N ARG A 148 4.10 11.16 13.87
CA ARG A 148 3.68 12.00 12.73
C ARG A 148 2.40 12.79 13.04
N GLY A 149 1.92 12.78 14.29
CA GLY A 149 0.73 13.51 14.71
C GLY A 149 -0.58 12.87 14.27
N PHE A 150 -0.62 11.55 14.12
CA PHE A 150 -1.88 10.83 13.93
C PHE A 150 -2.39 10.23 15.24
N SER A 151 -3.68 10.37 15.50
CA SER A 151 -4.40 9.62 16.53
C SER A 151 -4.76 8.25 15.96
N VAL A 152 -4.03 7.20 16.37
CA VAL A 152 -4.29 5.83 15.92
C VAL A 152 -5.36 5.20 16.81
N VAL A 153 -6.49 4.85 16.20
CA VAL A 153 -7.68 4.26 16.82
C VAL A 153 -7.56 2.74 16.75
N GLU A 154 -7.47 2.11 17.91
CA GLU A 154 -7.35 0.64 18.07
C GLU A 154 -8.71 0.01 18.43
N ASP A 155 -9.64 0.79 19.00
CA ASP A 155 -10.95 0.33 19.45
C ASP A 155 -12.11 0.97 18.69
N ALA A 156 -13.22 0.22 18.59
CA ALA A 156 -14.35 0.51 17.69
C ALA A 156 -15.30 1.63 18.14
N VAL A 157 -14.96 2.39 19.19
CA VAL A 157 -15.90 3.29 19.87
C VAL A 157 -16.19 4.58 19.07
N ASP A 158 -15.38 4.89 18.05
CA ASP A 158 -15.45 6.20 17.40
C ASP A 158 -15.04 6.14 15.92
N VAL A 159 -15.92 5.56 15.10
CA VAL A 159 -15.81 5.44 13.63
C VAL A 159 -16.59 6.53 12.88
N GLU A 160 -17.08 7.59 13.53
CA GLU A 160 -17.89 8.64 12.87
C GLU A 160 -17.16 9.34 11.70
N SER A 161 -15.83 9.38 11.73
CA SER A 161 -15.00 9.95 10.66
C SER A 161 -14.83 9.03 9.44
N VAL A 162 -15.41 7.82 9.48
CA VAL A 162 -15.34 6.82 8.42
C VAL A 162 -16.74 6.32 8.06
N LEU A 163 -17.11 6.47 6.79
CA LEU A 163 -18.35 5.90 6.28
C LEU A 163 -18.21 4.37 6.09
N LEU A 164 -19.03 3.62 6.82
CA LEU A 164 -19.17 2.17 6.71
C LEU A 164 -19.99 1.73 5.48
N GLY A 165 -19.90 0.46 5.12
CA GLY A 165 -20.63 -0.16 4.02
C GLY A 165 -19.87 -0.12 2.69
N SER A 166 -20.63 -0.22 1.60
CA SER A 166 -20.04 -0.34 0.26
C SER A 166 -19.58 1.01 -0.30
N ARG A 167 -18.34 1.04 -0.75
CA ARG A 167 -17.59 2.22 -1.17
C ARG A 167 -16.87 1.95 -2.48
N TYR A 168 -16.46 3.02 -3.16
CA TYR A 168 -15.61 2.90 -4.34
C TYR A 168 -14.72 4.13 -4.51
N ILE A 169 -13.58 3.97 -5.17
CA ILE A 169 -12.71 5.11 -5.48
C ILE A 169 -13.46 6.06 -6.42
N GLY A 170 -13.61 7.32 -5.99
CA GLY A 170 -14.36 8.35 -6.70
C GLY A 170 -15.76 8.60 -6.14
N ASP A 171 -16.19 7.90 -5.09
CA ASP A 171 -17.41 8.27 -4.37
C ASP A 171 -17.25 9.60 -3.59
N SER A 172 -18.37 10.14 -3.09
CA SER A 172 -18.42 11.43 -2.39
C SER A 172 -17.62 11.48 -1.07
N HIS A 173 -17.09 10.35 -0.63
CA HIS A 173 -16.33 10.20 0.61
C HIS A 173 -14.88 9.77 0.33
N THR A 174 -14.42 9.89 -0.92
CA THR A 174 -13.02 9.79 -1.32
C THR A 174 -12.54 11.14 -1.86
N PHE A 175 -11.24 11.40 -1.79
CA PHE A 175 -10.64 12.58 -2.39
C PHE A 175 -9.70 12.15 -3.51
N VAL A 176 -10.00 12.60 -4.73
CA VAL A 176 -9.25 12.26 -5.94
C VAL A 176 -8.80 13.54 -6.64
N VAL A 177 -7.49 13.64 -6.89
CA VAL A 177 -6.90 14.71 -7.70
C VAL A 177 -6.38 14.09 -8.97
N TYR A 178 -6.94 14.46 -10.12
CA TYR A 178 -6.47 14.00 -11.42
C TYR A 178 -5.32 14.87 -11.91
N PHE A 179 -4.29 14.24 -12.46
CA PHE A 179 -3.17 14.94 -13.08
C PHE A 179 -3.53 15.26 -14.53
N GLN A 180 -3.41 16.54 -14.91
CA GLN A 180 -3.62 16.99 -16.28
C GLN A 180 -2.49 16.46 -17.19
N ASP A 181 -2.79 16.28 -18.47
CA ASP A 181 -1.81 16.08 -19.56
C ASP A 181 -1.05 14.74 -19.64
N MET A 182 -1.52 13.66 -19.02
CA MET A 182 -0.96 12.34 -19.29
C MET A 182 -1.66 11.71 -20.50
N PRO A 183 -0.95 11.51 -21.65
CA PRO A 183 -1.54 10.79 -22.76
C PRO A 183 -1.94 9.38 -22.29
N PRO A 184 -3.04 8.81 -22.80
CA PRO A 184 -3.44 7.45 -22.46
C PRO A 184 -2.38 6.47 -22.98
N THR A 185 -1.35 6.21 -22.18
CA THR A 185 -0.39 5.16 -22.46
C THR A 185 -1.04 3.84 -22.12
N ARG A 186 -1.18 2.97 -23.11
CA ARG A 186 -1.70 1.61 -22.92
C ARG A 186 -0.81 0.89 -21.91
N SER A 187 -1.37 0.55 -20.74
CA SER A 187 -0.67 -0.30 -19.78
C SER A 187 -0.41 -1.66 -20.41
N ILE A 188 0.73 -2.26 -20.08
CA ILE A 188 0.94 -3.69 -20.26
C ILE A 188 0.00 -4.54 -19.39
N TYR A 189 -0.62 -3.93 -18.36
CA TYR A 189 -1.57 -4.57 -17.44
C TYR A 189 -3.05 -4.26 -17.74
N GLY A 190 -3.36 -3.67 -18.89
CA GLY A 190 -4.73 -3.34 -19.27
C GLY A 190 -5.15 -1.91 -18.93
N ASN A 191 -6.43 -1.72 -18.61
CA ASN A 191 -7.00 -0.38 -18.41
C ASN A 191 -6.65 0.17 -17.02
N HIS A 192 -6.16 1.42 -16.95
CA HIS A 192 -5.78 2.11 -15.71
C HIS A 192 -6.98 2.78 -14.99
N GLY A 193 -8.16 2.16 -15.07
CA GLY A 193 -9.37 2.72 -14.46
C GLY A 193 -9.28 2.68 -12.94
N LEU A 194 -9.67 3.76 -12.26
CA LEU A 194 -9.84 3.79 -10.80
C LEU A 194 -11.14 3.11 -10.34
N VAL A 195 -11.62 2.08 -11.05
CA VAL A 195 -12.89 1.44 -10.72
C VAL A 195 -12.65 0.31 -9.72
N TYR A 196 -12.32 0.69 -8.48
CA TYR A 196 -12.16 -0.26 -7.37
C TYR A 196 -13.28 -0.04 -6.37
N ARG A 197 -14.01 -1.12 -6.08
CA ARG A 197 -15.04 -1.19 -5.04
C ARG A 197 -14.47 -1.92 -3.84
N PHE A 198 -14.91 -1.52 -2.65
CA PHE A 198 -14.51 -2.12 -1.39
C PHE A 198 -15.60 -1.89 -0.35
N ASP A 199 -15.65 -2.75 0.66
CA ASP A 199 -16.53 -2.56 1.81
C ASP A 199 -15.72 -2.12 3.02
N VAL A 200 -16.29 -1.20 3.80
CA VAL A 200 -15.72 -0.75 5.07
C VAL A 200 -16.60 -1.29 6.20
N LEU A 201 -16.05 -2.23 6.96
CA LEU A 201 -16.76 -2.97 7.99
C LEU A 201 -16.17 -2.64 9.36
N ASP A 202 -17.01 -2.59 10.40
CA ASP A 202 -16.61 -2.40 11.78
C ASP A 202 -16.77 -3.69 12.59
N ARG A 203 -16.49 -3.66 13.90
CA ARG A 203 -16.59 -4.87 14.73
C ARG A 203 -18.00 -5.45 14.81
N SER A 204 -19.05 -4.65 14.58
CA SER A 204 -20.42 -5.14 14.58
C SER A 204 -20.69 -6.15 13.47
N SER A 205 -19.87 -6.14 12.41
CA SER A 205 -19.97 -7.09 11.30
C SER A 205 -19.41 -8.49 11.61
N GLY A 206 -18.75 -8.70 12.75
CA GLY A 206 -18.19 -10.00 13.13
C GLY A 206 -16.99 -10.51 12.31
N VAL A 207 -16.49 -9.75 11.33
CA VAL A 207 -15.35 -10.15 10.48
C VAL A 207 -14.08 -9.32 10.69
N VAL A 208 -14.15 -8.30 11.55
CA VAL A 208 -12.97 -7.53 11.96
C VAL A 208 -12.17 -8.38 12.94
N ALA A 209 -10.90 -8.61 12.63
CA ALA A 209 -10.01 -9.40 13.48
C ALA A 209 -9.77 -8.72 14.83
N ASP A 210 -9.49 -9.53 15.86
CA ASP A 210 -9.20 -9.03 17.20
C ASP A 210 -8.07 -7.98 17.20
N GLY A 211 -8.35 -6.86 17.87
CA GLY A 211 -7.49 -5.68 17.96
C GLY A 211 -7.52 -4.76 16.73
N ALA A 212 -8.19 -5.14 15.64
CA ALA A 212 -8.58 -4.19 14.60
C ALA A 212 -9.92 -3.52 14.94
N CYS A 213 -10.13 -2.32 14.43
CA CYS A 213 -11.40 -1.60 14.60
C CYS A 213 -12.20 -1.53 13.30
N LEU A 214 -11.53 -1.65 12.16
CA LEU A 214 -12.16 -1.69 10.83
C LEU A 214 -11.62 -2.86 10.01
N ARG A 215 -12.35 -3.20 8.93
CA ARG A 215 -11.86 -4.04 7.84
C ARG A 215 -12.23 -3.37 6.51
N VAL A 216 -11.23 -3.16 5.67
CA VAL A 216 -11.44 -2.78 4.26
C VAL A 216 -11.38 -4.06 3.42
N ALA A 217 -12.55 -4.55 3.03
CA ALA A 217 -12.72 -5.85 2.39
C ALA A 217 -13.06 -5.73 0.91
N GLU A 218 -12.88 -6.84 0.18
CA GLU A 218 -13.45 -6.98 -1.15
C GLU A 218 -14.99 -7.09 -1.06
N PRO A 219 -15.73 -6.34 -1.91
CA PRO A 219 -17.16 -6.04 -1.73
C PRO A 219 -18.10 -7.24 -1.92
N TYR A 220 -17.59 -8.35 -2.46
CA TYR A 220 -18.37 -9.55 -2.71
C TYR A 220 -18.14 -10.66 -1.68
N ILE A 221 -16.99 -10.66 -1.00
CA ILE A 221 -16.69 -11.69 -0.01
C ILE A 221 -17.65 -11.53 1.17
N TRP A 222 -17.82 -10.30 1.66
CA TRP A 222 -18.71 -10.03 2.79
C TRP A 222 -20.19 -10.25 2.45
N THR A 223 -20.66 -9.68 1.34
CA THR A 223 -22.06 -9.84 0.88
C THR A 223 -22.44 -11.32 0.70
N LEU A 224 -21.49 -12.17 0.33
CA LEU A 224 -21.71 -13.61 0.27
C LEU A 224 -21.82 -14.22 1.67
N LEU A 225 -20.87 -13.92 2.56
CA LEU A 225 -20.83 -14.47 3.92
C LEU A 225 -22.06 -14.07 4.76
N SER A 226 -22.50 -12.81 4.69
CA SER A 226 -23.68 -12.35 5.46
C SER A 226 -24.94 -13.11 5.07
N LYS A 227 -25.12 -13.43 3.78
CA LYS A 227 -26.25 -14.23 3.29
C LYS A 227 -26.27 -15.67 3.82
N TYR A 228 -25.10 -16.29 4.01
CA TYR A 228 -25.00 -17.68 4.45
C TYR A 228 -24.98 -17.84 5.97
N TYR A 229 -24.43 -16.87 6.69
CA TYR A 229 -24.20 -16.97 8.13
C TYR A 229 -25.13 -16.08 8.98
N GLY A 230 -26.00 -15.28 8.35
CA GLY A 230 -27.04 -14.51 9.05
C GLY A 230 -26.51 -13.32 9.86
N TYR A 231 -25.41 -12.71 9.39
CA TYR A 231 -24.87 -11.47 9.93
C TYR A 231 -25.64 -10.23 9.44
#